data_AF-A0A3N5VWN7-F1
#
_entry.id   AF-A0A3N5VWN7-F1
#
_cell.length_a   1.000
_cell.length_b   1.000
_cell.length_c   1.000
_cell.angle_alpha   90.00
_cell.angle_beta   90.00
_cell.angle_gamma   90.00
#
_symmetry.space_group_name_H-M   'P 1'
#
loop_
_entity.id
_entity.type
_entity.pdbx_description
1 polymer ?
#
loop_
_entity_poly.entity_id
_entity_poly.type
_entity_poly.pdbx_seq_one_letter_code
_entity_poly.pdbx_strand_id
1 'polypeptide(L)'
;MAPSLLFDLSSIDLSGPPAFDKDAICSINPQRFEMQQLDGILWYDRAKECVLGYKDVTENEFWVRGHIPGRPLMPGVIQIEAAAQLLSFFVK
;
A
#
# COMPACT_ATOMS: atom_id res chain seq x y z
N MET A 1 -3.98 9.42 21.85
CA MET A 1 -4.97 9.95 20.88
C MET A 1 -4.48 9.59 19.49
N ALA A 2 -5.34 9.07 18.61
CA ALA A 2 -4.91 8.77 17.24
C ALA A 2 -4.54 10.09 16.52
N PRO A 3 -3.49 10.10 15.67
CA PRO A 3 -3.14 11.27 14.88
C PRO A 3 -4.28 11.62 13.92
N SER A 4 -4.38 12.91 13.56
CA SER A 4 -5.25 13.34 12.46
C SER A 4 -4.80 12.67 11.16
N LEU A 5 -5.78 12.33 10.31
CA LEU A 5 -5.47 11.80 9.00
C LEU A 5 -4.71 12.84 8.16
N LEU A 6 -3.77 12.36 7.36
CA LEU A 6 -3.04 13.19 6.39
C LEU A 6 -3.93 13.59 5.21
N PHE A 7 -4.97 12.80 4.94
CA PHE A 7 -5.90 12.97 3.83
C PHE A 7 -7.32 13.15 4.35
N ASP A 8 -8.09 14.02 3.70
CA ASP A 8 -9.54 14.02 3.84
C ASP A 8 -10.12 12.89 2.98
N LEU A 9 -10.31 11.73 3.62
CA LEU A 9 -10.82 10.53 2.95
C LEU A 9 -12.25 10.71 2.41
N SER A 10 -13.02 11.69 2.87
CA SER A 10 -14.37 11.95 2.35
C SER A 10 -14.34 12.47 0.90
N SER A 11 -13.20 13.02 0.47
CA SER A 11 -12.98 13.52 -0.88
C SER A 11 -12.45 12.48 -1.86
N ILE A 12 -12.22 11.24 -1.39
CA ILE A 12 -11.59 10.17 -2.17
C ILE A 12 -12.56 8.98 -2.26
N ASP A 13 -12.79 8.48 -3.47
CA ASP A 13 -13.55 7.24 -3.66
C ASP A 13 -12.70 6.04 -3.24
N LEU A 14 -13.04 5.46 -2.10
CA LEU A 14 -12.38 4.27 -1.54
C LEU A 14 -13.01 2.95 -2.03
N SER A 15 -14.12 3.02 -2.76
CA SER A 15 -14.92 1.87 -3.17
C SER A 15 -14.86 1.59 -4.67
N GLY A 16 -14.48 2.59 -5.46
CA GLY A 16 -14.27 2.47 -6.89
C GLY A 16 -13.01 1.66 -7.26
N PRO A 17 -12.81 1.42 -8.56
CA PRO A 17 -11.58 0.80 -9.05
C PRO A 17 -10.38 1.71 -8.75
N PRO A 18 -9.19 1.13 -8.51
CA PRO A 18 -7.99 1.91 -8.27
C PRO A 18 -7.61 2.75 -9.50
N ALA A 19 -7.08 3.95 -9.26
CA ALA A 19 -6.50 4.79 -10.31
C ALA A 19 -5.30 4.11 -10.98
N PHE A 20 -4.51 3.36 -10.21
CA PHE A 20 -3.48 2.46 -10.72
C PHE A 20 -3.59 1.12 -10.01
N ASP A 21 -3.78 0.06 -10.78
CA ASP A 21 -3.83 -1.30 -10.28
C ASP A 21 -2.42 -1.90 -10.10
N LYS A 22 -2.42 -3.15 -9.63
CA LYS A 22 -1.23 -3.96 -9.43
C LYS A 22 -0.35 -4.08 -10.68
N ASP A 23 -0.94 -4.23 -11.86
CA ASP A 23 -0.18 -4.40 -13.10
C ASP A 23 0.51 -3.08 -13.50
N ALA A 24 -0.20 -1.95 -13.36
CA ALA A 24 0.38 -0.62 -13.52
C ALA A 24 1.55 -0.39 -12.55
N ILE A 25 1.39 -0.75 -11.28
CA ILE A 25 2.46 -0.67 -10.28
C ILE A 25 3.66 -1.53 -10.69
N CYS A 26 3.42 -2.78 -11.10
CA CYS A 26 4.48 -3.70 -11.52
C CYS A 26 5.21 -3.24 -12.80
N SER A 27 4.59 -2.41 -13.64
CA SER A 27 5.26 -1.83 -14.81
C SER A 27 6.35 -0.79 -14.43
N ILE A 28 6.23 -0.20 -13.24
CA ILE A 28 7.14 0.85 -12.72
C ILE A 28 8.07 0.33 -11.63
N ASN A 29 7.54 -0.47 -10.71
CA ASN A 29 8.23 -1.02 -9.55
C ASN A 29 8.73 -2.44 -9.83
N PRO A 30 9.99 -2.78 -9.49
CA PRO A 30 10.57 -4.09 -9.80
C PRO A 30 10.16 -5.23 -8.85
N GLN A 31 9.60 -4.94 -7.67
CA GLN A 31 9.27 -5.95 -6.65
C GLN A 31 8.22 -6.94 -7.15
N ARG A 32 8.38 -8.22 -6.79
CA ARG A 32 7.49 -9.33 -7.19
C ARG A 32 7.27 -10.29 -6.02
N PHE A 33 6.28 -11.17 -6.19
CA PHE A 33 5.94 -12.24 -5.25
C PHE A 33 5.79 -11.71 -3.82
N GLU A 34 6.47 -12.31 -2.85
CA GLU A 34 6.37 -11.97 -1.43
C GLU A 34 6.85 -10.56 -1.11
N MET A 35 7.62 -9.92 -1.99
CA MET A 35 8.10 -8.55 -1.76
C MET A 35 7.29 -7.50 -2.52
N GLN A 36 6.26 -7.87 -3.27
CA GLN A 36 5.32 -6.89 -3.80
C GLN A 36 4.29 -6.55 -2.72
N GLN A 37 4.41 -5.36 -2.12
CA GLN A 37 3.66 -4.97 -0.91
C GLN A 37 2.69 -3.82 -1.14
N LEU A 38 2.52 -3.36 -2.39
CA LEU A 38 1.49 -2.41 -2.80
C LEU A 38 0.53 -3.08 -3.80
N ASP A 39 -0.77 -2.96 -3.54
CA ASP A 39 -1.81 -3.63 -4.34
C ASP A 39 -2.55 -2.66 -5.26
N GLY A 40 -2.66 -1.38 -4.86
CA GLY A 40 -3.25 -0.36 -5.71
C GLY A 40 -3.04 1.06 -5.20
N ILE A 41 -3.32 2.02 -6.07
CA ILE A 41 -3.32 3.45 -5.78
C ILE A 41 -4.71 3.97 -6.08
N LEU A 42 -5.38 4.51 -5.06
CA LEU A 42 -6.73 5.06 -5.17
C LEU A 42 -6.70 6.51 -5.64
N TRP A 43 -5.65 7.25 -5.26
CA TRP A 43 -5.57 8.67 -5.55
C TRP A 43 -4.12 9.15 -5.66
N TYR A 44 -3.89 10.08 -6.59
CA TYR A 44 -2.57 10.52 -7.02
C TYR A 44 -2.61 11.99 -7.46
N ASP A 45 -1.90 12.88 -6.77
CA ASP A 45 -1.85 14.31 -7.07
C ASP A 45 -0.42 14.84 -6.97
N ARG A 46 0.23 15.02 -8.14
CA ARG A 46 1.59 15.59 -8.21
C ARG A 46 1.65 17.05 -7.78
N ALA A 47 0.59 17.84 -7.99
CA ALA A 47 0.61 19.25 -7.64
C ALA A 47 0.61 19.45 -6.11
N LYS A 48 -0.06 18.55 -5.39
CA LYS A 48 -0.08 18.53 -3.91
C LYS A 48 1.00 17.66 -3.28
N GLU A 49 1.84 17.00 -4.09
CA GLU A 49 2.84 16.03 -3.61
C GLU A 49 2.24 14.93 -2.71
N CYS A 50 1.02 14.50 -3.03
CA CYS A 50 0.24 13.63 -2.18
C CYS A 50 -0.23 12.39 -2.96
N VAL A 51 -0.20 11.23 -2.31
CA VAL A 51 -0.61 9.96 -2.90
C VAL A 51 -1.25 9.07 -1.85
N LEU A 52 -2.31 8.38 -2.23
CA LEU A 52 -3.00 7.40 -1.40
C LEU A 52 -3.02 6.04 -2.11
N GLY A 53 -2.32 5.08 -1.52
CA GLY A 53 -2.34 3.68 -1.94
C GLY A 53 -2.80 2.77 -0.81
N TYR A 54 -3.04 1.52 -1.17
CA TYR A 54 -3.46 0.49 -0.24
C TYR A 54 -2.72 -0.82 -0.48
N LYS A 55 -2.68 -1.60 0.60
CA LYS A 55 -2.27 -2.99 0.62
C LYS A 55 -3.41 -3.78 1.26
N ASP A 56 -3.89 -4.79 0.57
CA ASP A 56 -4.81 -5.76 1.14
C ASP A 56 -4.02 -6.77 1.97
N VAL A 57 -4.50 -7.04 3.18
CA VAL A 57 -3.85 -8.00 4.09
C VAL A 57 -4.73 -9.24 4.18
N THR A 58 -4.14 -10.38 3.84
CA THR A 58 -4.84 -11.68 3.83
C THR A 58 -4.15 -12.70 4.74
N GLU A 59 -4.82 -13.80 5.01
CA GLU A 59 -4.26 -14.95 5.74
C GLU A 59 -3.15 -15.69 4.98
N ASN A 60 -3.01 -15.45 3.67
CA ASN A 60 -2.04 -16.11 2.80
C ASN A 60 -0.69 -15.36 2.70
N GLU A 61 -0.53 -14.27 3.44
CA GLU A 61 0.70 -13.48 3.46
C GLU A 61 1.90 -14.28 4.00
N PHE A 62 3.09 -14.08 3.43
CA PHE A 62 4.29 -14.86 3.77
C PHE A 62 4.68 -14.78 5.26
N TRP A 63 4.34 -13.67 5.91
CA TRP A 63 4.64 -13.40 7.31
C TRP A 63 3.60 -14.00 8.28
N VAL A 64 2.39 -14.37 7.82
CA VAL A 64 1.30 -14.86 8.70
C VAL A 64 1.73 -16.09 9.50
N ARG A 65 2.43 -17.04 8.87
CA ARG A 65 2.87 -18.28 9.53
C ARG A 65 3.93 -18.06 10.61
N GLY A 66 4.66 -16.95 10.56
CA GLY A 66 5.87 -16.72 11.36
C GLY A 66 5.82 -15.48 12.25
N HIS A 67 4.86 -14.58 12.03
CA HIS A 67 4.81 -13.31 12.72
C HIS A 67 3.36 -12.96 13.09
N ILE A 68 2.84 -13.39 14.24
CA ILE A 68 3.41 -14.34 15.21
C ILE A 68 2.58 -15.64 15.15
N PRO A 69 3.16 -16.85 15.28
CA PRO A 69 2.37 -18.09 15.24
C PRO A 69 1.19 -18.06 16.23
N GLY A 70 -0.02 -18.37 15.75
CA GLY A 70 -1.27 -18.31 16.53
C GLY A 70 -1.83 -16.90 16.78
N ARG A 71 -1.09 -15.85 16.42
CA ARG A 71 -1.51 -14.45 16.51
C ARG A 71 -0.82 -13.64 15.40
N PRO A 72 -1.24 -13.81 14.13
CA PRO A 72 -0.62 -13.11 13.01
C PRO A 72 -0.74 -11.60 13.19
N LEU A 73 0.38 -10.91 13.00
CA LEU A 73 0.52 -9.46 13.10
C LEU A 73 1.38 -9.03 11.94
N MET A 74 0.91 -8.10 11.12
CA MET A 74 1.74 -7.58 10.04
C MET A 74 3.01 -6.93 10.63
N PRO A 75 4.22 -7.32 10.20
CA PRO A 75 5.43 -6.67 10.69
C PRO A 75 5.46 -5.20 10.28
N GLY A 76 5.82 -4.31 11.20
CA GLY A 76 5.89 -2.86 10.92
C GLY A 76 6.82 -2.51 9.77
N VAL A 77 7.91 -3.27 9.59
CA VAL A 77 8.83 -3.11 8.46
C VAL A 77 8.18 -3.39 7.10
N ILE A 78 7.16 -4.27 7.03
CA ILE A 78 6.42 -4.52 5.80
C ILE A 78 5.43 -3.38 5.51
N GLN A 79 4.89 -2.73 6.55
CA GLN A 79 4.10 -1.51 6.36
C GLN A 79 4.97 -0.38 5.80
N ILE A 80 6.21 -0.24 6.31
CA ILE A 80 7.18 0.72 5.78
C ILE A 80 7.56 0.39 4.33
N GLU A 81 7.76 -0.89 4.00
CA GLU A 81 8.04 -1.32 2.62
C GLU A 81 6.88 -0.99 1.66
N ALA A 82 5.63 -1.22 2.06
CA ALA A 82 4.47 -0.84 1.26
C ALA A 82 4.43 0.67 0.97
N ALA A 83 4.70 1.50 1.99
CA ALA A 83 4.80 2.95 1.85
C ALA A 83 5.99 3.36 0.96
N ALA A 84 7.13 2.67 1.06
CA ALA A 84 8.29 2.93 0.20
C ALA A 84 8.00 2.59 -1.27
N GLN A 85 7.27 1.51 -1.55
CA GLN A 85 6.84 1.17 -2.91
C GLN A 85 5.86 2.20 -3.48
N LEU A 86 4.93 2.70 -2.65
CA LEU A 86 4.02 3.78 -3.03
C LEU A 86 4.80 5.03 -3.43
N LEU A 87 5.79 5.43 -2.62
CA LEU A 87 6.64 6.57 -2.94
C LEU A 87 7.51 6.32 -4.17
N SER A 88 8.06 5.11 -4.35
CA SER A 88 8.85 4.77 -5.54
C SER A 88 8.05 4.90 -6.82
N PHE A 89 6.77 4.47 -6.80
CA PHE A 89 5.85 4.71 -7.90
C PHE A 89 5.56 6.20 -8.07
N PHE A 90 5.36 6.92 -6.97
CA PHE A 90 4.98 8.33 -7.01
C PHE A 90 6.02 9.24 -7.67
N VAL A 91 7.30 9.01 -7.38
CA VAL A 91 8.41 9.85 -7.83
C VAL A 91 8.92 9.53 -9.23
N LYS A 92 8.57 8.37 -9.78
CA LYS A 92 8.92 7.98 -11.16
C LYS A 92 7.93 8.60 -12.15
#